data_AF-A0A847JQD4-F1
#
_entry.id   AF-A0A847JQD4-F1
#
_cell.length_a   1.000
_cell.length_b   1.000
_cell.length_c   1.000
_cell.angle_alpha   90.00
_cell.angle_beta   90.00
_cell.angle_gamma   90.00
#
_symmetry.space_group_name_H-M   'P 1'
#
loop_
_entity.id
_entity.type
_entity.pdbx_description
1 polymer ?
#
loop_
_entity_poly.entity_id
_entity_poly.type
_entity_poly.pdbx_seq_one_letter_code
_entity_poly.pdbx_strand_id
1 'polypeptide(L)'
;MNRKFLNYAIFVAIVAVVVGLAVRHSRHMAFLVNSMAGNDSKARVAAAKELVKMEQFMDAITGESVARRIRIVQALEDWGEKEAVTQAVAFLKDPDRPVRDRIALALVRIGTKSADNLQGIVTGTADGDSNVRKVCIALLQILGQDDQDVAMKLLQRALPDADPNVLRDALAMRNGSVADQIVPKVVEGMKANAAARGPGGDVLGALASRREECVKALLPLLADADDGVCSGAAEALGKVGSPTPVPQLVDAMHKRSAQVRRVAIGAIALIAHPSGEAALTEAINNKDDDNEARAQAAVGLGRIGTPTAIATLVKALSDDDLKVQVAAVDGLAHAGQPAIPALTRAIGDPAARTRIRAIEALGAIATPSVNAALLPALRDPAVEVRTEAARALGFPRNGPAVPALAAGMNDREGAVAAACADALSRIGAPARPSLVRMLAGPAGTGFLAAVALAKQGAESVPDVLSIATSQPAAGKWAVESLARNKSQNALEALKQLSANGDPETKKVASAALQRLSLQ
;
A
#
# COMPACT_ATOMS: atom_id res chain seq x y z
N MET A 1 -20.53 15.99 78.34
CA MET A 1 -20.87 15.49 76.99
C MET A 1 -19.71 14.64 76.48
N ASN A 2 -19.96 13.38 76.12
CA ASN A 2 -18.90 12.39 75.85
C ASN A 2 -18.18 12.71 74.53
N ARG A 3 -16.86 12.96 74.56
CA ARG A 3 -16.05 13.40 73.40
C ARG A 3 -16.16 12.45 72.20
N LYS A 4 -16.39 11.15 72.46
CA LYS A 4 -16.67 10.13 71.43
C LYS A 4 -18.00 10.33 70.69
N PHE A 5 -19.05 10.77 71.40
CA PHE A 5 -20.36 11.05 70.81
C PHE A 5 -20.31 12.31 69.93
N LEU A 6 -19.58 13.34 70.36
CA LEU A 6 -19.37 14.55 69.56
C LEU A 6 -18.61 14.25 68.26
N ASN A 7 -17.54 13.44 68.33
CA ASN A 7 -16.79 13.03 67.14
C ASN A 7 -17.64 12.18 66.17
N TYR A 8 -18.50 11.30 66.70
CA TYR A 8 -19.44 10.52 65.88
C TYR A 8 -20.49 11.41 65.20
N ALA A 9 -21.07 12.36 65.93
CA ALA A 9 -22.03 13.31 65.36
C ALA A 9 -21.41 14.20 64.27
N ILE A 10 -20.17 14.67 64.48
CA ILE A 10 -19.40 15.42 63.46
C ILE A 10 -19.14 14.54 62.23
N PHE A 11 -18.71 13.28 62.43
CA PHE A 11 -18.47 12.35 61.33
C PHE A 11 -19.73 12.10 60.50
N VAL A 12 -20.87 11.81 61.15
CA VAL A 12 -22.16 11.59 60.45
C VAL A 12 -22.61 12.85 59.70
N ALA A 13 -22.44 14.04 60.28
CA ALA A 13 -22.75 15.30 59.62
C ALA A 13 -21.87 15.54 58.37
N ILE A 14 -20.57 15.27 58.46
CA ILE A 14 -19.64 15.37 57.32
C ILE A 14 -20.05 14.37 56.23
N VAL A 15 -20.32 13.11 56.58
CA VAL A 15 -20.75 12.09 55.61
C VAL A 15 -22.06 12.49 54.93
N ALA A 16 -23.04 12.99 55.68
CA ALA A 16 -24.32 13.44 55.12
C ALA A 16 -24.14 14.60 54.13
N VAL A 17 -23.27 15.57 54.44
CA VAL A 17 -22.95 16.70 53.55
C VAL A 17 -22.24 16.20 52.28
N VAL A 18 -21.24 15.33 52.42
CA VAL A 18 -20.50 14.76 51.29
C VAL A 18 -21.42 13.96 50.36
N VAL A 19 -22.26 13.09 50.92
CA VAL A 19 -23.24 12.30 50.15
C VAL A 19 -24.28 13.22 49.50
N GLY A 20 -24.78 14.23 50.21
CA GLY A 20 -25.73 15.21 49.66
C GLY A 20 -25.15 15.98 48.47
N LEU A 21 -23.90 16.43 48.57
CA LEU A 21 -23.18 17.09 47.49
C LEU A 21 -22.95 16.14 46.31
N ALA A 22 -22.56 14.89 46.56
CA ALA A 22 -22.37 13.89 45.52
C ALA A 22 -23.67 13.57 44.75
N VAL A 23 -24.80 13.42 45.46
CA VAL A 23 -26.11 13.18 44.83
C VAL A 23 -26.54 14.40 44.00
N ARG A 24 -26.36 15.62 44.53
CA ARG A 24 -26.66 16.85 43.78
C ARG A 24 -25.80 16.95 42.52
N HIS A 25 -24.51 16.68 42.64
CA HIS A 25 -23.59 16.66 41.50
C HIS A 25 -24.02 15.63 40.46
N SER A 26 -24.33 14.39 40.87
CA SER A 26 -24.81 13.34 39.97
C SER A 26 -26.10 13.73 39.22
N ARG A 27 -27.07 14.34 39.91
CA ARG A 27 -28.30 14.84 39.28
C ARG A 27 -28.03 15.96 38.28
N HIS A 28 -27.13 16.87 38.62
CA HIS A 28 -26.72 17.97 37.75
C HIS A 28 -26.06 17.44 36.47
N MET A 29 -25.13 16.50 36.61
CA MET A 29 -24.48 15.83 35.48
C MET A 29 -25.51 15.14 34.56
N ALA A 30 -26.45 14.39 35.12
CA ALA A 30 -27.51 13.73 34.34
C ALA A 30 -28.40 14.75 33.61
N PHE A 31 -28.72 15.89 34.25
CA PHE A 31 -29.47 16.98 33.62
C PHE A 31 -28.72 17.59 32.43
N LEU A 32 -27.42 17.84 32.57
CA LEU A 32 -26.59 18.38 31.48
C LEU A 32 -26.51 17.42 30.30
N VAL A 33 -26.26 16.12 30.54
CA VAL A 33 -26.22 15.12 29.46
C VAL A 33 -27.59 14.92 28.79
N ASN A 34 -28.68 14.97 29.55
CA ASN A 34 -30.05 14.97 28.99
C ASN A 34 -30.28 16.20 28.10
N SER A 35 -29.84 17.37 28.54
CA SER A 35 -29.99 18.62 27.79
C SER A 35 -29.19 18.61 26.49
N MET A 36 -27.96 18.07 26.51
CA MET A 36 -27.14 17.90 25.29
C MET A 36 -27.74 16.93 24.28
N ALA A 37 -28.43 15.88 24.73
CA ALA A 37 -29.08 14.90 23.86
C ALA A 37 -30.53 15.27 23.47
N GLY A 38 -31.00 16.43 23.95
CA GLY A 38 -32.36 16.93 23.73
C GLY A 38 -32.54 17.63 22.39
N ASN A 39 -33.77 18.12 22.13
CA ASN A 39 -34.16 18.72 20.85
C ASN A 39 -33.90 20.24 20.77
N ASP A 40 -33.78 20.94 21.90
CA ASP A 40 -33.54 22.39 21.91
C ASP A 40 -32.05 22.71 21.73
N SER A 41 -31.72 23.39 20.63
CA SER A 41 -30.35 23.79 20.28
C SER A 41 -29.70 24.68 21.34
N LYS A 42 -30.45 25.64 21.92
CA LYS A 42 -29.89 26.55 22.93
C LYS A 42 -29.53 25.80 24.21
N ALA A 43 -30.42 24.93 24.70
CA ALA A 43 -30.13 24.06 25.84
C ALA A 43 -28.95 23.11 25.58
N ARG A 44 -28.85 22.55 24.36
CA ARG A 44 -27.71 21.69 23.97
C ARG A 44 -26.38 22.42 24.13
N VAL A 45 -26.25 23.60 23.51
CA VAL A 45 -25.01 24.40 23.54
C VAL A 45 -24.68 24.85 24.96
N ALA A 46 -25.67 25.31 25.73
CA ALA A 46 -25.46 25.72 27.12
C ALA A 46 -24.92 24.57 27.98
N ALA A 47 -25.52 23.38 27.88
CA ALA A 47 -25.09 22.21 28.63
C ALA A 47 -23.69 21.72 28.21
N ALA A 48 -23.38 21.74 26.91
CA ALA A 48 -22.05 21.40 26.41
C ALA A 48 -20.97 22.37 26.93
N LYS A 49 -21.24 23.68 26.86
CA LYS A 49 -20.35 24.73 27.39
C LYS A 49 -20.11 24.55 28.90
N GLU A 50 -21.15 24.22 29.66
CA GLU A 50 -21.04 24.00 31.10
C GLU A 50 -20.18 22.77 31.42
N LEU A 51 -20.40 21.65 30.74
CA LEU A 51 -19.60 20.43 30.93
C LEU A 51 -18.13 20.60 30.56
N VAL A 52 -17.84 21.38 29.50
CA VAL A 52 -16.45 21.70 29.13
C VAL A 52 -15.80 22.60 30.19
N LYS A 53 -16.52 23.61 30.71
CA LYS A 53 -16.02 24.45 31.81
C LYS A 53 -15.74 23.67 33.09
N MET A 54 -16.48 22.59 33.32
CA MET A 54 -16.28 21.68 34.45
C MET A 54 -15.18 20.62 34.19
N GLU A 55 -14.61 20.56 32.98
CA GLU A 55 -13.68 19.50 32.54
C GLU A 55 -14.30 18.09 32.61
N GLN A 56 -15.63 18.00 32.54
CA GLN A 56 -16.37 16.73 32.67
C GLN A 56 -16.98 16.23 31.34
N PHE A 57 -16.74 16.92 30.22
CA PHE A 57 -17.42 16.60 28.95
C PHE A 57 -17.17 15.15 28.49
N MET A 58 -15.91 14.72 28.37
CA MET A 58 -15.59 13.36 27.89
C MET A 58 -16.01 12.27 28.88
N ASP A 59 -15.87 12.52 30.18
CA ASP A 59 -16.29 11.58 31.22
C ASP A 59 -17.81 11.39 31.22
N ALA A 60 -18.55 12.48 31.02
CA ALA A 60 -20.01 12.46 31.00
C ALA A 60 -20.59 11.67 29.82
N ILE A 61 -19.86 11.52 28.72
CA ILE A 61 -20.35 10.84 27.51
C ILE A 61 -19.86 9.40 27.37
N THR A 62 -18.76 9.03 28.03
CA THR A 62 -18.13 7.70 27.86
C THR A 62 -19.05 6.54 28.28
N GLY A 63 -19.96 6.76 29.24
CA GLY A 63 -20.93 5.76 29.71
C GLY A 63 -22.28 5.76 28.98
N GLU A 64 -22.50 6.65 28.02
CA GLU A 64 -23.80 6.82 27.36
C GLU A 64 -24.01 5.84 26.20
N SER A 65 -25.26 5.58 25.83
CA SER A 65 -25.58 4.71 24.69
C SER A 65 -25.12 5.30 23.36
N VAL A 66 -24.82 4.46 22.36
CA VAL A 66 -24.39 4.89 21.01
C VAL A 66 -25.33 5.95 20.41
N ALA A 67 -26.64 5.70 20.48
CA ALA A 67 -27.65 6.64 19.97
C ALA A 67 -27.61 8.00 20.69
N ARG A 68 -27.35 7.99 22.01
CA ARG A 68 -27.24 9.22 22.80
C ARG A 68 -25.95 9.97 22.50
N ARG A 69 -24.83 9.27 22.36
CA ARG A 69 -23.55 9.84 21.93
C ARG A 69 -23.65 10.50 20.56
N ILE A 70 -24.30 9.85 19.58
CA ILE A 70 -24.62 10.44 18.26
C ILE A 70 -25.41 11.75 18.40
N ARG A 71 -26.42 11.80 19.29
CA ARG A 71 -27.18 13.04 19.54
C ARG A 71 -26.34 14.13 20.19
N ILE A 72 -25.45 13.78 21.12
CA ILE A 72 -24.56 14.74 21.78
C ILE A 72 -23.62 15.41 20.77
N VAL A 73 -23.22 14.72 19.70
CA VAL A 73 -22.47 15.35 18.60
C VAL A 73 -23.22 16.54 17.98
N GLN A 74 -24.56 16.52 17.95
CA GLN A 74 -25.35 17.67 17.50
C GLN A 74 -25.11 18.91 18.37
N ALA A 75 -24.90 18.74 19.68
CA ALA A 75 -24.60 19.87 20.57
C ALA A 75 -23.26 20.54 20.21
N LEU A 76 -22.25 19.75 19.82
CA LEU A 76 -20.96 20.27 19.35
C LEU A 76 -21.09 20.98 17.99
N GLU A 77 -21.91 20.44 17.10
CA GLU A 77 -22.16 21.04 15.79
C GLU A 77 -22.91 22.38 15.89
N ASP A 78 -23.93 22.44 16.74
CA ASP A 78 -24.69 23.66 17.02
C ASP A 78 -23.82 24.74 17.68
N TRP A 79 -22.90 24.32 18.56
CA TRP A 79 -21.96 25.21 19.20
C TRP A 79 -20.97 25.77 18.18
N GLY A 80 -20.28 24.90 17.43
CA GLY A 80 -19.51 25.30 16.24
C GLY A 80 -18.33 26.25 16.46
N GLU A 81 -17.91 26.48 17.70
CA GLU A 81 -16.71 27.28 18.07
C GLU A 81 -15.49 26.36 18.29
N LYS A 82 -14.33 26.96 18.54
CA LYS A 82 -13.03 26.27 18.67
C LYS A 82 -13.05 25.17 19.73
N GLU A 83 -13.65 25.44 20.89
CA GLU A 83 -13.75 24.51 21.99
C GLU A 83 -14.63 23.30 21.60
N ALA A 84 -15.69 23.52 20.81
CA ALA A 84 -16.52 22.44 20.29
C ALA A 84 -15.74 21.53 19.34
N VAL A 85 -14.93 22.12 18.45
CA VAL A 85 -14.03 21.35 17.57
C VAL A 85 -13.01 20.57 18.38
N THR A 86 -12.46 21.17 19.43
CA THR A 86 -11.49 20.50 20.32
C THR A 86 -12.12 19.26 20.97
N GLN A 87 -13.34 19.38 21.49
CA GLN A 87 -14.07 18.24 22.04
C GLN A 87 -14.43 17.23 20.96
N ALA A 88 -14.86 17.66 19.77
CA ALA A 88 -15.19 16.77 18.65
C ALA A 88 -13.97 15.95 18.20
N VAL A 89 -12.78 16.57 18.08
CA VAL A 89 -11.53 15.87 17.76
C VAL A 89 -11.17 14.85 18.85
N ALA A 90 -11.30 15.22 20.13
CA ALA A 90 -11.09 14.27 21.23
C ALA A 90 -12.10 13.10 21.19
N PHE A 91 -13.33 13.39 20.78
CA PHE A 91 -14.42 12.42 20.69
C PHE A 91 -14.25 11.42 19.54
N LEU A 92 -13.35 11.67 18.58
CA LEU A 92 -12.99 10.68 17.56
C LEU A 92 -12.34 9.40 18.13
N LYS A 93 -11.97 9.40 19.42
CA LYS A 93 -11.49 8.22 20.16
C LYS A 93 -12.62 7.25 20.54
N ASP A 94 -13.88 7.59 20.25
CA ASP A 94 -15.02 6.72 20.53
C ASP A 94 -14.85 5.34 19.88
N PRO A 95 -15.12 4.23 20.58
CA PRO A 95 -14.94 2.89 20.05
C PRO A 95 -15.92 2.56 18.91
N ASP A 96 -17.09 3.19 18.88
CA ASP A 96 -18.15 2.89 17.94
C ASP A 96 -18.02 3.69 16.65
N ARG A 97 -17.86 2.98 15.53
CA ARG A 97 -17.73 3.59 14.19
C ARG A 97 -18.87 4.55 13.85
N PRO A 98 -20.17 4.24 14.09
CA PRO A 98 -21.25 5.18 13.79
C PRO A 98 -21.13 6.53 14.52
N VAL A 99 -20.55 6.54 15.72
CA VAL A 99 -20.29 7.78 16.47
C VAL A 99 -19.18 8.58 15.80
N ARG A 100 -18.04 7.93 15.47
CA ARG A 100 -16.93 8.58 14.76
C ARG A 100 -17.35 9.15 13.42
N ASP A 101 -18.19 8.43 12.67
CA ASP A 101 -18.71 8.86 11.38
C ASP A 101 -19.59 10.11 11.52
N ARG A 102 -20.44 10.17 12.56
CA ARG A 102 -21.25 11.36 12.89
C ARG A 102 -20.37 12.55 13.30
N ILE A 103 -19.29 12.32 14.04
CA ILE A 103 -18.32 13.35 14.45
C ILE A 103 -17.58 13.89 13.23
N ALA A 104 -17.12 13.02 12.32
CA ALA A 104 -16.47 13.43 11.09
C ALA A 104 -17.38 14.35 10.27
N LEU A 105 -18.66 14.00 10.12
CA LEU A 105 -19.65 14.85 9.45
C LEU A 105 -19.82 16.21 10.15
N ALA A 106 -19.88 16.25 11.48
CA ALA A 106 -19.95 17.50 12.23
C ALA A 106 -18.73 18.38 11.95
N LEU A 107 -17.53 17.78 11.98
CA LEU A 107 -16.27 18.47 11.72
C LEU A 107 -16.17 19.02 10.30
N VAL A 108 -16.74 18.36 9.28
CA VAL A 108 -16.86 18.96 7.93
C VAL A 108 -17.68 20.24 7.96
N ARG A 109 -18.80 20.25 8.69
CA ARG A 109 -19.74 21.38 8.76
C ARG A 109 -19.20 22.57 9.55
N ILE A 110 -18.44 22.31 10.62
CA ILE A 110 -17.95 23.37 11.52
C ILE A 110 -16.48 23.73 11.29
N GLY A 111 -15.70 22.85 10.66
CA GLY A 111 -14.25 22.96 10.58
C GLY A 111 -13.75 24.22 9.87
N THR A 112 -14.46 24.66 8.83
CA THR A 112 -14.10 25.88 8.07
C THR A 112 -14.91 27.11 8.49
N LYS A 113 -15.72 27.06 9.55
CA LYS A 113 -16.45 28.26 10.01
C LYS A 113 -15.51 29.37 10.49
N SER A 114 -14.35 29.03 11.03
CA SER A 114 -13.31 29.97 11.49
C SER A 114 -11.92 29.37 11.34
N ALA A 115 -10.88 30.23 11.35
CA ALA A 115 -9.49 29.79 11.33
C ALA A 115 -9.11 28.98 12.58
N ASP A 116 -9.69 29.31 13.73
CA ASP A 116 -9.47 28.59 14.99
C ASP A 116 -10.06 27.17 14.97
N ASN A 117 -11.23 27.00 14.35
CA ASN A 117 -11.82 25.68 14.15
C ASN A 117 -10.93 24.81 13.28
N LEU A 118 -10.46 25.36 12.16
CA LEU A 118 -9.55 24.67 11.28
C LEU A 118 -8.25 24.27 12.01
N GLN A 119 -7.70 25.17 12.81
CA GLN A 119 -6.52 24.91 13.63
C GLN A 119 -6.73 23.73 14.58
N GLY A 120 -7.92 23.59 15.19
CA GLY A 120 -8.25 22.44 16.04
C GLY A 120 -8.17 21.10 15.31
N ILE A 121 -8.60 21.05 14.05
CA ILE A 121 -8.49 19.84 13.20
C ILE A 121 -7.03 19.58 12.82
N VAL A 122 -6.26 20.63 12.50
CA VAL A 122 -4.81 20.52 12.24
C VAL A 122 -4.08 19.93 13.43
N THR A 123 -4.38 20.36 14.66
CA THR A 123 -3.78 19.80 15.87
C THR A 123 -4.09 18.30 16.02
N GLY A 124 -5.28 17.85 15.63
CA GLY A 124 -5.67 16.43 15.65
C GLY A 124 -4.85 15.53 14.72
N THR A 125 -4.17 16.07 13.71
CA THR A 125 -3.26 15.29 12.84
C THR A 125 -2.04 14.73 13.59
N ALA A 126 -1.70 15.30 14.74
CA ALA A 126 -0.58 14.90 15.59
C ALA A 126 -1.02 14.16 16.87
N ASP A 127 -2.30 13.77 16.98
CA ASP A 127 -2.80 13.05 18.16
C ASP A 127 -2.12 11.67 18.29
N GLY A 128 -1.94 11.18 19.52
CA GLY A 128 -1.36 9.85 19.77
C GLY A 128 -2.22 8.70 19.22
N ASP A 129 -3.54 8.89 19.12
CA ASP A 129 -4.47 7.92 18.58
C ASP A 129 -4.47 7.90 17.05
N SER A 130 -4.24 6.71 16.47
CA SER A 130 -4.14 6.56 15.01
C SER A 130 -5.44 6.83 14.25
N ASN A 131 -6.60 6.61 14.86
CA ASN A 131 -7.91 6.89 14.25
C ASN A 131 -8.14 8.40 14.18
N VAL A 132 -7.82 9.12 15.26
CA VAL A 132 -7.92 10.59 15.30
C VAL A 132 -7.08 11.21 14.19
N ARG A 133 -5.81 10.78 14.07
CA ARG A 133 -4.91 11.26 13.00
C ARG A 133 -5.49 11.00 11.62
N LYS A 134 -5.90 9.76 11.33
CA LYS A 134 -6.44 9.36 10.02
C LYS A 134 -7.67 10.18 9.62
N VAL A 135 -8.61 10.37 10.55
CA VAL A 135 -9.82 11.14 10.29
C VAL A 135 -9.49 12.61 10.09
N CYS A 136 -8.62 13.21 10.91
CA CYS A 136 -8.23 14.61 10.75
C CYS A 136 -7.50 14.87 9.43
N ILE A 137 -6.60 13.97 8.99
CA ILE A 137 -5.96 14.04 7.67
C ILE A 137 -7.03 14.02 6.57
N ALA A 138 -7.94 13.04 6.60
CA ALA A 138 -9.00 12.94 5.60
C ALA A 138 -9.90 14.18 5.56
N LEU A 139 -10.27 14.71 6.73
CA LEU A 139 -11.08 15.93 6.84
C LEU A 139 -10.35 17.13 6.22
N LEU A 140 -9.07 17.35 6.53
CA LEU A 140 -8.30 18.45 5.93
C LEU A 140 -8.14 18.29 4.42
N GLN A 141 -7.95 17.07 3.93
CA GLN A 141 -7.91 16.79 2.50
C GLN A 141 -9.23 17.13 1.81
N ILE A 142 -10.37 16.77 2.42
CA ILE A 142 -11.73 17.09 1.93
C ILE A 142 -11.97 18.61 1.96
N LEU A 143 -11.64 19.24 3.09
CA LEU A 143 -11.85 20.67 3.31
C LEU A 143 -10.93 21.54 2.46
N GLY A 144 -9.82 21.01 1.96
CA GLY A 144 -8.86 21.71 1.09
C GLY A 144 -9.11 21.57 -0.40
N GLN A 145 -10.05 20.72 -0.85
CA GLN A 145 -10.37 20.60 -2.28
C GLN A 145 -11.24 21.76 -2.75
N ASP A 146 -10.80 22.46 -3.79
CA ASP A 146 -11.60 23.51 -4.43
C ASP A 146 -12.78 22.93 -5.21
N ASP A 147 -12.56 21.77 -5.83
CA ASP A 147 -13.58 21.03 -6.57
C ASP A 147 -14.52 20.28 -5.61
N GLN A 148 -15.80 20.63 -5.65
CA GLN A 148 -16.82 20.04 -4.79
C GLN A 148 -17.07 18.55 -5.09
N ASP A 149 -16.95 18.10 -6.34
CA ASP A 149 -17.13 16.71 -6.72
C ASP A 149 -15.97 15.85 -6.23
N VAL A 150 -14.74 16.38 -6.27
CA VAL A 150 -13.57 15.71 -5.68
C VAL A 150 -13.72 15.62 -4.16
N ALA A 151 -14.11 16.71 -3.49
CA ALA A 151 -14.40 16.72 -2.06
C ALA A 151 -15.49 15.69 -1.69
N MET A 152 -16.54 15.59 -2.51
CA MET A 152 -17.64 14.65 -2.34
C MET A 152 -17.18 13.20 -2.47
N LYS A 153 -16.38 12.86 -3.48
CA LYS A 153 -15.81 11.51 -3.63
C LYS A 153 -14.93 11.11 -2.44
N LEU A 154 -14.11 12.02 -1.96
CA LEU A 154 -13.27 11.79 -0.77
C LEU A 154 -14.12 11.57 0.48
N LEU A 155 -15.17 12.38 0.66
CA LEU A 155 -16.09 12.28 1.79
C LEU A 155 -16.93 10.99 1.75
N GLN A 156 -17.39 10.55 0.58
CA GLN A 156 -18.03 9.24 0.38
C GLN A 156 -17.11 8.08 0.72
N ARG A 157 -15.82 8.17 0.35
CA ARG A 157 -14.85 7.14 0.72
C ARG A 157 -14.61 7.09 2.23
N ALA A 158 -14.61 8.25 2.89
CA ALA A 158 -14.49 8.33 4.34
C ALA A 158 -15.76 7.81 5.05
N LEU A 159 -16.94 8.06 4.48
CA LEU A 159 -18.26 7.77 5.05
C LEU A 159 -19.15 7.02 4.03
N PRO A 160 -18.87 5.74 3.71
CA PRO A 160 -19.53 5.02 2.62
C PRO A 160 -21.03 4.75 2.87
N ASP A 161 -21.43 4.67 4.14
CA ASP A 161 -22.81 4.35 4.54
C ASP A 161 -23.70 5.59 4.73
N ALA A 162 -23.14 6.80 4.54
CA ALA A 162 -23.87 8.05 4.77
C ALA A 162 -24.68 8.49 3.53
N ASP A 163 -25.84 9.11 3.77
CA ASP A 163 -26.72 9.62 2.71
C ASP A 163 -25.99 10.68 1.85
N PRO A 164 -25.88 10.50 0.52
CA PRO A 164 -25.24 11.46 -0.38
C PRO A 164 -25.76 12.89 -0.27
N ASN A 165 -27.05 13.10 0.04
CA ASN A 165 -27.62 14.44 0.21
C ASN A 165 -27.09 15.10 1.48
N VAL A 166 -27.02 14.35 2.59
CA VAL A 166 -26.46 14.82 3.86
C VAL A 166 -24.99 15.22 3.71
N LEU A 167 -24.24 14.45 2.91
CA LEU A 167 -22.84 14.76 2.60
C LEU A 167 -22.70 16.01 1.73
N ARG A 168 -23.56 16.17 0.72
CA ARG A 168 -23.59 17.37 -0.14
C ARG A 168 -23.90 18.62 0.68
N ASP A 169 -24.90 18.55 1.56
CA ASP A 169 -25.28 19.66 2.44
C ASP A 169 -24.13 20.05 3.38
N ALA A 170 -23.38 19.07 3.90
CA ALA A 170 -22.23 19.34 4.74
C ALA A 170 -21.11 20.10 3.99
N LEU A 171 -20.85 19.72 2.74
CA LEU A 171 -19.85 20.40 1.91
C LEU A 171 -20.30 21.80 1.48
N ALA A 172 -21.61 22.03 1.29
CA ALA A 172 -22.16 23.34 0.95
C ALA A 172 -21.95 24.38 2.07
N MET A 173 -21.73 23.95 3.32
CA MET A 173 -21.46 24.83 4.45
C MET A 173 -19.98 25.25 4.55
N ARG A 174 -19.11 24.78 3.65
CA ARG A 174 -17.68 25.11 3.68
C ARG A 174 -17.45 26.58 3.36
N ASN A 175 -16.59 27.23 4.15
CA ASN A 175 -16.12 28.58 3.84
C ASN A 175 -14.84 28.51 2.99
N GLY A 176 -14.93 28.86 1.72
CA GLY A 176 -13.78 28.87 0.80
C GLY A 176 -12.60 29.73 1.30
N SER A 177 -12.88 30.92 1.86
CA SER A 177 -11.81 31.81 2.35
C SER A 177 -11.04 31.26 3.55
N VAL A 178 -11.66 30.38 4.35
CA VAL A 178 -10.99 29.68 5.45
C VAL A 178 -10.32 28.40 4.92
N ALA A 179 -10.88 27.75 3.91
CA ALA A 179 -10.22 26.64 3.23
C ALA A 179 -8.87 27.06 2.60
N ASP A 180 -8.75 28.31 2.15
CA ASP A 180 -7.47 28.90 1.70
C ASP A 180 -6.41 28.94 2.80
N GLN A 181 -6.80 28.86 4.07
CA GLN A 181 -5.85 28.85 5.18
C GLN A 181 -5.34 27.45 5.52
N ILE A 182 -5.82 26.39 4.86
CA ILE A 182 -5.41 25.01 5.14
C ILE A 182 -3.92 24.82 4.91
N VAL A 183 -3.40 25.27 3.77
CA VAL A 183 -1.97 25.15 3.46
C VAL A 183 -1.10 25.85 4.52
N PRO A 184 -1.27 27.16 4.81
CA PRO A 184 -0.43 27.83 5.81
C PRO A 184 -0.61 27.23 7.21
N LYS A 185 -1.82 26.80 7.61
CA LYS A 185 -2.07 26.20 8.92
C LYS A 185 -1.44 24.83 9.09
N VAL A 186 -1.48 23.99 8.06
CA VAL A 186 -0.80 22.69 8.07
C VAL A 186 0.72 22.88 8.13
N VAL A 187 1.27 23.83 7.35
CA VAL A 187 2.71 24.15 7.38
C VAL A 187 3.14 24.67 8.76
N GLU A 188 2.36 25.55 9.39
CA GLU A 188 2.58 26.01 10.76
C GLU A 188 2.59 24.82 11.75
N GLY A 189 1.63 23.91 11.63
CA GLY A 189 1.56 22.69 12.43
C GLY A 189 2.78 21.77 12.25
N MET A 190 3.24 21.57 11.01
CA MET A 190 4.45 20.80 10.71
C MET A 190 5.72 21.41 11.32
N LYS A 191 5.79 22.74 11.36
CA LYS A 191 6.90 23.47 11.99
C LYS A 191 6.87 23.34 13.51
N ALA A 192 5.69 23.46 14.11
CA ALA A 192 5.51 23.44 15.55
C ALA A 192 5.62 22.04 16.18
N ASN A 193 5.29 20.98 15.44
CA ASN A 193 5.20 19.63 16.00
C ASN A 193 5.78 18.56 15.06
N ALA A 194 6.77 17.80 15.56
CA ALA A 194 7.38 16.71 14.81
C ALA A 194 6.38 15.63 14.37
N ALA A 195 5.38 15.31 15.20
CA ALA A 195 4.34 14.33 14.89
C ALA A 195 3.38 14.80 13.78
N ALA A 196 3.32 16.11 13.49
CA ALA A 196 2.50 16.67 12.41
C ALA A 196 3.21 16.64 11.04
N ARG A 197 4.52 16.37 10.96
CA ARG A 197 5.30 16.48 9.71
C ARG A 197 4.85 15.48 8.64
N GLY A 198 4.80 14.20 8.98
CA GLY A 198 4.31 13.14 8.08
C GLY A 198 2.85 13.36 7.66
N PRO A 199 1.91 13.48 8.62
CA PRO A 199 0.50 13.79 8.36
C PRO A 199 0.28 15.06 7.54
N GLY A 200 1.03 16.13 7.83
CA GLY A 200 0.95 17.38 7.09
C GLY A 200 1.38 17.20 5.63
N GLY A 201 2.46 16.43 5.38
CA GLY A 201 2.84 16.02 4.04
C GLY A 201 1.75 15.22 3.31
N ASP A 202 1.05 14.32 3.99
CA ASP A 202 -0.07 13.55 3.42
C ASP A 202 -1.26 14.46 3.07
N VAL A 203 -1.55 15.47 3.89
CA VAL A 203 -2.59 16.46 3.60
C VAL A 203 -2.19 17.25 2.35
N LEU A 204 -1.02 17.91 2.37
CA LEU A 204 -0.58 18.81 1.29
C LEU A 204 -0.38 18.07 -0.04
N GLY A 205 0.11 16.83 -0.03
CA GLY A 205 0.29 16.02 -1.23
C GLY A 205 -1.01 15.66 -1.96
N ALA A 206 -2.13 15.63 -1.23
CA ALA A 206 -3.45 15.36 -1.82
C ALA A 206 -4.15 16.62 -2.35
N LEU A 207 -3.60 17.82 -2.12
CA LEU A 207 -4.17 19.10 -2.58
C LEU A 207 -3.62 19.48 -3.97
N ALA A 208 -3.95 18.68 -4.98
CA ALA A 208 -3.41 18.86 -6.34
C ALA A 208 -3.78 20.23 -6.95
N SER A 209 -4.97 20.78 -6.68
CA SER A 209 -5.40 22.10 -7.17
C SER A 209 -4.60 23.26 -6.54
N ARG A 210 -3.98 23.03 -5.37
CA ARG A 210 -3.20 24.03 -4.61
C ARG A 210 -1.70 23.76 -4.66
N ARG A 211 -1.23 22.99 -5.64
CA ARG A 211 0.18 22.58 -5.78
C ARG A 211 1.16 23.76 -5.67
N GLU A 212 0.89 24.86 -6.37
CA GLU A 212 1.78 26.04 -6.33
C GLU A 212 1.80 26.71 -4.96
N GLU A 213 0.66 26.77 -4.29
CA GLU A 213 0.53 27.32 -2.94
C GLU A 213 1.33 26.46 -1.93
N CYS A 214 1.16 25.14 -1.99
CA CYS A 214 1.93 24.19 -1.17
C CYS A 214 3.44 24.36 -1.38
N VAL A 215 3.90 24.46 -2.64
CA VAL A 215 5.32 24.67 -2.95
C VAL A 215 5.82 25.99 -2.35
N LYS A 216 5.10 27.10 -2.57
CA LYS A 216 5.49 28.41 -2.02
C LYS A 216 5.58 28.41 -0.50
N ALA A 217 4.66 27.72 0.18
CA ALA A 217 4.63 27.63 1.64
C ALA A 217 5.73 26.72 2.21
N LEU A 218 6.09 25.63 1.51
CA LEU A 218 7.07 24.64 1.98
C LEU A 218 8.53 25.01 1.66
N LEU A 219 8.78 25.76 0.58
CA LEU A 219 10.14 26.11 0.14
C LEU A 219 10.99 26.76 1.26
N PRO A 220 10.50 27.74 2.04
CA PRO A 220 11.29 28.35 3.12
C PRO A 220 11.71 27.35 4.22
N LEU A 221 10.94 26.28 4.44
CA LEU A 221 11.22 25.30 5.49
C LEU A 221 12.40 24.38 5.16
N LEU A 222 12.82 24.28 3.88
CA LEU A 222 14.05 23.57 3.50
C LEU A 222 15.31 24.27 4.04
N ALA A 223 15.22 25.56 4.35
CA ALA A 223 16.30 26.33 4.93
C ALA A 223 16.25 26.41 6.47
N ASP A 224 15.28 25.74 7.12
CA ASP A 224 15.14 25.79 8.57
C ASP A 224 16.38 25.22 9.29
N ALA A 225 16.60 25.67 10.53
CA ALA A 225 17.72 25.21 11.34
C ALA A 225 17.46 23.81 11.92
N ASP A 226 16.20 23.44 12.13
CA ASP A 226 15.81 22.08 12.54
C ASP A 226 15.76 21.16 11.31
N ASP A 227 16.70 20.22 11.25
CA ASP A 227 16.77 19.17 10.23
C ASP A 227 15.48 18.34 10.12
N GLY A 228 14.74 18.20 11.22
CA GLY A 228 13.44 17.55 11.22
C GLY A 228 12.37 18.37 10.49
N VAL A 229 12.37 19.70 10.61
CA VAL A 229 11.49 20.60 9.83
C VAL A 229 11.87 20.54 8.37
N CYS A 230 13.17 20.60 8.06
CA CYS A 230 13.67 20.47 6.68
C CYS A 230 13.26 19.14 6.06
N SER A 231 13.42 18.03 6.79
CA SER A 231 13.01 16.69 6.34
C SER A 231 11.51 16.62 6.08
N GLY A 232 10.69 17.13 7.00
CA GLY A 232 9.23 17.15 6.84
C GLY A 232 8.80 17.98 5.62
N ALA A 233 9.46 19.10 5.36
CA ALA A 233 9.20 19.93 4.19
C ALA A 233 9.62 19.24 2.88
N ALA A 234 10.79 18.61 2.85
CA ALA A 234 11.25 17.85 1.69
C ALA A 234 10.30 16.69 1.36
N GLU A 235 9.89 15.90 2.37
CA GLU A 235 8.92 14.81 2.19
C GLU A 235 7.58 15.33 1.64
N ALA A 236 7.06 16.43 2.20
CA ALA A 236 5.83 17.05 1.73
C ALA A 236 5.95 17.57 0.29
N LEU A 237 7.05 18.22 -0.08
CA LEU A 237 7.32 18.67 -1.46
C LEU A 237 7.38 17.49 -2.44
N GLY A 238 7.97 16.36 -2.01
CA GLY A 238 7.94 15.11 -2.75
C GLY A 238 6.51 14.64 -3.04
N LYS A 239 5.65 14.59 -2.01
CA LYS A 239 4.25 14.18 -2.13
C LYS A 239 3.40 15.14 -2.96
N VAL A 240 3.69 16.44 -2.90
CA VAL A 240 3.06 17.47 -3.75
C VAL A 240 3.39 17.25 -5.23
N GLY A 241 4.56 16.68 -5.53
CA GLY A 241 4.93 16.20 -6.87
C GLY A 241 5.22 17.31 -7.89
N SER A 242 5.49 18.54 -7.42
CA SER A 242 5.91 19.63 -8.31
C SER A 242 7.41 19.52 -8.62
N PRO A 243 7.86 19.76 -9.87
CA PRO A 243 9.29 19.81 -10.19
C PRO A 243 9.95 21.15 -9.83
N THR A 244 9.18 22.20 -9.57
CA THR A 244 9.68 23.54 -9.18
C THR A 244 10.70 23.52 -8.02
N PRO A 245 10.50 22.78 -6.91
CA PRO A 245 11.44 22.74 -5.79
C PRO A 245 12.70 21.89 -6.02
N VAL A 246 12.85 21.21 -7.18
CA VAL A 246 13.98 20.28 -7.39
C VAL A 246 15.34 20.94 -7.15
N PRO A 247 15.66 22.15 -7.64
CA PRO A 247 16.95 22.79 -7.36
C PRO A 247 17.23 22.96 -5.85
N GLN A 248 16.21 23.35 -5.08
CA GLN A 248 16.33 23.53 -3.63
C GLN A 248 16.44 22.19 -2.88
N LEU A 249 15.80 21.14 -3.38
CA LEU A 249 15.97 19.78 -2.85
C LEU A 249 17.38 19.26 -3.12
N VAL A 250 17.98 19.58 -4.28
CA VAL A 250 19.38 19.26 -4.57
C VAL A 250 20.33 20.02 -3.63
N ASP A 251 20.08 21.30 -3.38
CA ASP A 251 20.84 22.06 -2.38
C ASP A 251 20.77 21.44 -0.97
N ALA A 252 19.57 20.99 -0.56
CA ALA A 252 19.37 20.31 0.72
C ALA A 252 20.08 18.96 0.80
N MET A 253 20.18 18.25 -0.33
CA MET A 253 20.93 16.99 -0.46
C MET A 253 22.42 17.18 -0.13
N HIS A 254 23.03 18.27 -0.60
CA HIS A 254 24.47 18.52 -0.46
C HIS A 254 24.88 19.17 0.86
N LYS A 255 24.05 20.05 1.42
CA LYS A 255 24.47 20.97 2.51
C LYS A 255 24.07 20.54 3.91
N ARG A 256 23.50 19.34 4.08
CA ARG A 256 22.84 18.92 5.33
C ARG A 256 23.26 17.53 5.81
N SER A 257 22.71 17.13 6.96
CA SER A 257 22.94 15.82 7.57
C SER A 257 22.50 14.67 6.66
N ALA A 258 23.02 13.46 6.93
CA ALA A 258 22.65 12.25 6.20
C ALA A 258 21.13 12.00 6.18
N GLN A 259 20.43 12.33 7.28
CA GLN A 259 18.98 12.20 7.38
C GLN A 259 18.27 13.13 6.39
N VAL A 260 18.64 14.41 6.33
CA VAL A 260 18.04 15.36 5.40
C VAL A 260 18.36 14.98 3.95
N ARG A 261 19.60 14.55 3.68
CA ARG A 261 20.01 14.08 2.36
C ARG A 261 19.17 12.91 1.87
N ARG A 262 18.98 11.88 2.70
CA ARG A 262 18.13 10.73 2.38
C ARG A 262 16.71 11.18 2.02
N VAL A 263 16.11 12.05 2.83
CA VAL A 263 14.75 12.53 2.59
C VAL A 263 14.66 13.41 1.33
N ALA A 264 15.67 14.23 1.05
CA ALA A 264 15.75 15.01 -0.17
C ALA A 264 15.85 14.12 -1.42
N ILE A 265 16.68 13.06 -1.38
CA ILE A 265 16.77 12.06 -2.45
C ILE A 265 15.42 11.38 -2.66
N GLY A 266 14.77 10.94 -1.57
CA GLY A 266 13.43 10.36 -1.62
C GLY A 266 12.38 11.31 -2.22
N ALA A 267 12.44 12.61 -1.90
CA ALA A 267 11.56 13.61 -2.45
C ALA A 267 11.78 13.82 -3.96
N ILE A 268 13.04 13.93 -4.40
CA ILE A 268 13.40 14.05 -5.83
C ILE A 268 12.95 12.78 -6.59
N ALA A 269 13.16 11.60 -6.00
CA ALA A 269 12.72 10.32 -6.56
C ALA A 269 11.18 10.19 -6.62
N LEU A 270 10.46 10.78 -5.66
CA LEU A 270 9.01 10.80 -5.65
C LEU A 270 8.44 11.73 -6.74
N ILE A 271 9.07 12.90 -6.94
CA ILE A 271 8.77 13.84 -8.02
C ILE A 271 9.06 13.20 -9.40
N ALA A 272 10.16 12.44 -9.52
CA ALA A 272 10.55 11.71 -10.73
C ALA A 272 10.57 12.57 -12.01
N HIS A 273 11.05 13.81 -11.91
CA HIS A 273 11.17 14.72 -13.05
C HIS A 273 12.62 14.73 -13.58
N PRO A 274 12.86 14.84 -14.90
CA PRO A 274 14.21 14.82 -15.50
C PRO A 274 15.18 15.85 -14.92
N SER A 275 14.70 16.99 -14.40
CA SER A 275 15.56 17.98 -13.74
C SER A 275 16.27 17.46 -12.47
N GLY A 276 15.77 16.38 -11.87
CA GLY A 276 16.37 15.73 -10.71
C GLY A 276 17.32 14.58 -11.07
N GLU A 277 17.43 14.20 -12.35
CA GLU A 277 18.15 13.01 -12.79
C GLU A 277 19.64 13.05 -12.42
N ALA A 278 20.29 14.20 -12.58
CA ALA A 278 21.69 14.36 -12.25
C ALA A 278 21.95 14.11 -10.76
N ALA A 279 21.08 14.63 -9.89
CA ALA A 279 21.19 14.45 -8.44
C ALA A 279 20.92 13.01 -8.01
N LEU A 280 19.93 12.34 -8.62
CA LEU A 280 19.70 10.91 -8.35
C LEU A 280 20.86 10.03 -8.88
N THR A 281 21.46 10.41 -10.00
CA THR A 281 22.65 9.74 -10.55
C THR A 281 23.86 9.92 -9.64
N GLU A 282 24.02 11.08 -9.02
CA GLU A 282 25.03 11.31 -7.99
C GLU A 282 24.76 10.41 -6.77
N ALA A 283 23.53 10.47 -6.23
CA ALA A 283 23.14 9.74 -5.02
C ALA A 283 23.31 8.22 -5.13
N ILE A 284 22.89 7.60 -6.24
CA ILE A 284 23.04 6.14 -6.42
C ILE A 284 24.51 5.70 -6.50
N ASN A 285 25.42 6.58 -6.91
CA ASN A 285 26.85 6.28 -7.01
C ASN A 285 27.65 6.70 -5.76
N ASN A 286 27.04 7.45 -4.84
CA ASN A 286 27.69 7.93 -3.64
C ASN A 286 27.79 6.82 -2.58
N LYS A 287 28.99 6.29 -2.37
CA LYS A 287 29.22 5.20 -1.39
C LYS A 287 29.15 5.65 0.06
N ASP A 288 29.21 6.96 0.33
CA ASP A 288 29.03 7.52 1.66
C ASP A 288 27.54 7.60 2.07
N ASP A 289 26.62 7.48 1.11
CA ASP A 289 25.19 7.42 1.37
C ASP A 289 24.75 6.02 1.79
N ASP A 290 23.75 5.97 2.68
CA ASP A 290 23.17 4.71 3.10
C ASP A 290 22.46 3.97 1.94
N ASN A 291 22.28 2.66 2.10
CA ASN A 291 21.67 1.83 1.06
C ASN A 291 20.20 2.21 0.76
N GLU A 292 19.50 2.84 1.70
CA GLU A 292 18.16 3.35 1.52
C GLU A 292 18.15 4.53 0.52
N ALA A 293 19.02 5.51 0.72
CA ALA A 293 19.18 6.66 -0.15
C ALA A 293 19.53 6.23 -1.58
N ARG A 294 20.50 5.31 -1.73
CA ARG A 294 20.87 4.78 -3.06
C ARG A 294 19.74 3.98 -3.72
N ALA A 295 18.98 3.19 -2.95
CA ALA A 295 17.82 2.47 -3.46
C ALA A 295 16.69 3.41 -3.89
N GLN A 296 16.42 4.48 -3.12
CA GLN A 296 15.46 5.51 -3.48
C GLN A 296 15.86 6.23 -4.78
N ALA A 297 17.15 6.53 -4.93
CA ALA A 297 17.67 7.09 -6.17
C ALA A 297 17.46 6.16 -7.37
N ALA A 298 17.69 4.85 -7.22
CA ALA A 298 17.40 3.86 -8.25
C ALA A 298 15.90 3.85 -8.65
N VAL A 299 14.99 3.87 -7.67
CA VAL A 299 13.55 3.94 -7.93
C VAL A 299 13.19 5.21 -8.70
N GLY A 300 13.73 6.37 -8.29
CA GLY A 300 13.49 7.65 -8.97
C GLY A 300 14.00 7.67 -10.41
N LEU A 301 15.21 7.16 -10.65
CA LEU A 301 15.79 7.02 -11.99
C LEU A 301 14.94 6.10 -12.87
N GLY A 302 14.41 5.01 -12.31
CA GLY A 302 13.52 4.09 -13.03
C GLY A 302 12.24 4.76 -13.51
N ARG A 303 11.65 5.63 -12.67
CA ARG A 303 10.47 6.43 -13.02
C ARG A 303 10.77 7.54 -14.03
N ILE A 304 11.97 8.12 -13.99
CA ILE A 304 12.44 9.10 -15.00
C ILE A 304 12.64 8.43 -16.37
N GLY A 305 13.23 7.23 -16.40
CA GLY A 305 13.26 6.37 -17.59
C GLY A 305 14.03 6.91 -18.80
N THR A 306 14.84 7.95 -18.65
CA THR A 306 15.69 8.47 -19.73
C THR A 306 16.80 7.47 -20.07
N PRO A 307 17.39 7.53 -21.29
CA PRO A 307 18.49 6.65 -21.67
C PRO A 307 19.68 6.72 -20.70
N THR A 308 19.95 7.89 -20.16
CA THR A 308 20.99 8.16 -19.14
C THR A 308 20.63 7.54 -17.79
N ALA A 309 19.40 7.71 -17.31
CA ALA A 309 18.91 7.04 -16.10
C ALA A 309 18.98 5.51 -16.22
N ILE A 310 18.56 4.95 -17.36
CA ILE A 310 18.65 3.52 -17.66
C ILE A 310 20.10 3.04 -17.62
N ALA A 311 21.03 3.78 -18.23
CA ALA A 311 22.45 3.42 -18.21
C ALA A 311 23.02 3.42 -16.78
N THR A 312 22.59 4.37 -15.93
CA THR A 312 22.97 4.41 -14.51
C THR A 312 22.41 3.21 -13.75
N LEU A 313 21.14 2.84 -13.97
CA LEU A 313 20.54 1.67 -13.32
C LEU A 313 21.20 0.35 -13.73
N VAL A 314 21.60 0.21 -14.99
CA VAL A 314 22.34 -0.97 -15.45
C VAL A 314 23.65 -1.14 -14.70
N LYS A 315 24.37 -0.05 -14.39
CA LYS A 315 25.57 -0.11 -13.55
C LYS A 315 25.24 -0.55 -12.12
N ALA A 316 24.12 -0.08 -11.57
CA ALA A 316 23.67 -0.39 -10.22
C ALA A 316 23.22 -1.87 -10.03
N LEU A 317 23.04 -2.64 -11.11
CA LEU A 317 22.84 -4.10 -11.02
C LEU A 317 24.02 -4.83 -10.37
N SER A 318 25.20 -4.20 -10.38
CA SER A 318 26.43 -4.69 -9.77
C SER A 318 26.77 -3.99 -8.44
N ASP A 319 25.84 -3.23 -7.83
CA ASP A 319 26.10 -2.58 -6.54
C ASP A 319 26.39 -3.61 -5.44
N ASP A 320 27.18 -3.28 -4.44
CA ASP A 320 27.53 -4.21 -3.36
C ASP A 320 26.32 -4.57 -2.48
N ASP A 321 25.35 -3.65 -2.39
CA ASP A 321 24.17 -3.81 -1.57
C ASP A 321 22.99 -4.43 -2.35
N LEU A 322 22.41 -5.48 -1.78
CA LEU A 322 21.32 -6.22 -2.40
C LEU A 322 20.05 -5.36 -2.61
N LYS A 323 19.77 -4.42 -1.70
CA LYS A 323 18.60 -3.54 -1.79
C LYS A 323 18.71 -2.62 -3.00
N VAL A 324 19.90 -2.08 -3.25
CA VAL A 324 20.18 -1.23 -4.41
C VAL A 324 20.08 -2.04 -5.70
N GLN A 325 20.60 -3.27 -5.72
CA GLN A 325 20.44 -4.17 -6.87
C GLN A 325 18.97 -4.42 -7.20
N VAL A 326 18.15 -4.75 -6.20
CA VAL A 326 16.71 -5.01 -6.38
C VAL A 326 16.00 -3.76 -6.86
N ALA A 327 16.28 -2.59 -6.26
CA ALA A 327 15.69 -1.33 -6.70
C ALA A 327 16.10 -0.97 -8.14
N ALA A 328 17.31 -1.32 -8.57
CA ALA A 328 17.76 -1.13 -9.94
C ALA A 328 17.04 -2.05 -10.93
N VAL A 329 16.83 -3.32 -10.56
CA VAL A 329 16.01 -4.27 -11.33
C VAL A 329 14.58 -3.76 -11.48
N ASP A 330 13.94 -3.36 -10.38
CA ASP A 330 12.58 -2.84 -10.37
C ASP A 330 12.48 -1.54 -11.19
N GLY A 331 13.46 -0.65 -11.07
CA GLY A 331 13.53 0.59 -11.84
C GLY A 331 13.67 0.35 -13.34
N LEU A 332 14.50 -0.62 -13.75
CA LEU A 332 14.67 -1.02 -15.15
C LEU A 332 13.41 -1.70 -15.71
N ALA A 333 12.74 -2.52 -14.90
CA ALA A 333 11.46 -3.13 -15.26
C ALA A 333 10.38 -2.07 -15.45
N HIS A 334 10.32 -1.07 -14.56
CA HIS A 334 9.39 0.06 -14.67
C HIS A 334 9.66 0.92 -15.92
N ALA A 335 10.94 1.15 -16.26
CA ALA A 335 11.31 1.85 -17.48
C ALA A 335 10.85 1.10 -18.75
N GLY A 336 10.72 -0.24 -18.69
CA GLY A 336 10.08 -1.04 -19.73
C GLY A 336 10.92 -1.23 -20.99
N GLN A 337 10.29 -1.18 -22.17
CA GLN A 337 10.94 -1.46 -23.46
C GLN A 337 12.23 -0.64 -23.74
N PRO A 338 12.30 0.67 -23.40
CA PRO A 338 13.54 1.45 -23.51
C PRO A 338 14.77 0.84 -22.81
N ALA A 339 14.57 0.04 -21.75
CA ALA A 339 15.66 -0.59 -21.02
C ALA A 339 16.24 -1.83 -21.73
N ILE A 340 15.49 -2.45 -22.65
CA ILE A 340 15.87 -3.73 -23.29
C ILE A 340 17.25 -3.66 -23.95
N PRO A 341 17.62 -2.65 -24.77
CA PRO A 341 18.94 -2.61 -25.41
C PRO A 341 20.10 -2.53 -24.41
N ALA A 342 19.90 -1.86 -23.26
CA ALA A 342 20.92 -1.76 -22.22
C ALA A 342 21.04 -3.07 -21.43
N LEU A 343 19.90 -3.70 -21.09
CA LEU A 343 19.85 -5.00 -20.42
C LEU A 343 20.42 -6.13 -21.29
N THR A 344 20.16 -6.12 -22.59
CA THR A 344 20.75 -7.09 -23.54
C THR A 344 22.27 -7.05 -23.52
N ARG A 345 22.86 -5.85 -23.40
CA ARG A 345 24.33 -5.72 -23.23
C ARG A 345 24.79 -6.26 -21.88
N ALA A 346 24.03 -6.03 -20.81
CA ALA A 346 24.36 -6.51 -19.47
C ALA A 346 24.26 -8.04 -19.32
N ILE A 347 23.49 -8.73 -20.16
CA ILE A 347 23.54 -10.20 -20.26
C ILE A 347 24.92 -10.69 -20.74
N GLY A 348 25.71 -9.86 -21.42
CA GLY A 348 27.08 -10.20 -21.80
C GLY A 348 28.12 -9.98 -20.71
N ASP A 349 27.74 -9.57 -19.50
CA ASP A 349 28.68 -9.19 -18.45
C ASP A 349 29.52 -10.41 -17.97
N PRO A 350 30.84 -10.25 -17.72
CA PRO A 350 31.67 -11.32 -17.19
C PRO A 350 31.15 -11.91 -15.88
N ALA A 351 30.56 -11.08 -15.01
CA ALA A 351 30.03 -11.51 -13.73
C ALA A 351 28.63 -12.15 -13.88
N ALA A 352 28.52 -13.43 -13.50
CA ALA A 352 27.25 -14.16 -13.56
C ALA A 352 26.13 -13.47 -12.76
N ARG A 353 26.46 -12.84 -11.63
CA ARG A 353 25.48 -12.11 -10.80
C ARG A 353 24.84 -10.96 -11.56
N THR A 354 25.61 -10.18 -12.32
CA THR A 354 25.11 -9.07 -13.13
C THR A 354 24.24 -9.59 -14.27
N ARG A 355 24.65 -10.68 -14.94
CA ARG A 355 23.83 -11.35 -15.95
C ARG A 355 22.48 -11.79 -15.39
N ILE A 356 22.46 -12.42 -14.21
CA ILE A 356 21.23 -12.86 -13.53
C ILE A 356 20.30 -11.66 -13.29
N ARG A 357 20.81 -10.55 -12.74
CA ARG A 357 20.00 -9.35 -12.49
C ARG A 357 19.46 -8.71 -13.77
N ALA A 358 20.25 -8.71 -14.85
CA ALA A 358 19.79 -8.22 -16.14
C ALA A 358 18.65 -9.09 -16.71
N ILE A 359 18.77 -10.42 -16.57
CA ILE A 359 17.74 -11.38 -16.98
C ILE A 359 16.47 -11.22 -16.15
N GLU A 360 16.61 -11.04 -14.84
CA GLU A 360 15.49 -10.81 -13.92
C GLU A 360 14.70 -9.54 -14.33
N ALA A 361 15.40 -8.44 -14.61
CA ALA A 361 14.78 -7.20 -15.10
C ALA A 361 14.06 -7.41 -16.46
N LEU A 362 14.68 -8.12 -17.40
CA LEU A 362 14.04 -8.46 -18.68
C LEU A 362 12.81 -9.37 -18.50
N GLY A 363 12.88 -10.32 -17.57
CA GLY A 363 11.78 -11.18 -17.19
C GLY A 363 10.61 -10.40 -16.60
N ALA A 364 10.89 -9.38 -15.78
CA ALA A 364 9.88 -8.48 -15.22
C ALA A 364 9.24 -7.56 -16.27
N ILE A 365 9.96 -7.18 -17.33
CA ILE A 365 9.38 -6.47 -18.48
C ILE A 365 8.37 -7.36 -19.24
N ALA A 366 8.63 -8.67 -19.31
CA ALA A 366 7.66 -9.69 -19.77
C ALA A 366 6.98 -9.40 -21.13
N THR A 367 7.73 -8.92 -22.13
CA THR A 367 7.22 -8.68 -23.49
C THR A 367 7.96 -9.51 -24.55
N PRO A 368 7.34 -9.86 -25.69
CA PRO A 368 8.00 -10.68 -26.71
C PRO A 368 9.34 -10.15 -27.23
N SER A 369 9.59 -8.84 -27.13
CA SER A 369 10.86 -8.22 -27.54
C SER A 369 12.06 -8.63 -26.68
N VAL A 370 11.85 -9.15 -25.47
CA VAL A 370 12.94 -9.64 -24.61
C VAL A 370 13.48 -11.00 -25.07
N ASN A 371 12.72 -11.75 -25.88
CA ASN A 371 13.07 -13.10 -26.30
C ASN A 371 14.41 -13.15 -27.05
N ALA A 372 14.69 -12.15 -27.89
CA ALA A 372 15.95 -12.09 -28.64
C ALA A 372 17.18 -12.05 -27.71
N ALA A 373 17.03 -11.44 -26.53
CA ALA A 373 18.07 -11.35 -25.52
C ALA A 373 18.11 -12.57 -24.60
N LEU A 374 16.95 -13.10 -24.20
CA LEU A 374 16.84 -14.18 -23.21
C LEU A 374 17.07 -15.59 -23.78
N LEU A 375 16.72 -15.84 -25.05
CA LEU A 375 16.86 -17.17 -25.66
C LEU A 375 18.33 -17.66 -25.67
N PRO A 376 19.34 -16.82 -26.01
CA PRO A 376 20.74 -17.22 -25.89
C PRO A 376 21.16 -17.56 -24.44
N ALA A 377 20.59 -16.88 -23.43
CA ALA A 377 20.95 -17.07 -22.02
C ALA A 377 20.56 -18.45 -21.47
N LEU A 378 19.64 -19.19 -22.14
CA LEU A 378 19.38 -20.61 -21.87
C LEU A 378 20.57 -21.52 -22.15
N ARG A 379 21.67 -21.01 -22.71
CA ARG A 379 22.91 -21.74 -22.99
C ARG A 379 24.11 -21.18 -22.23
N ASP A 380 23.88 -20.32 -21.24
CA ASP A 380 24.95 -19.74 -20.43
C ASP A 380 25.74 -20.84 -19.68
N PRO A 381 27.07 -20.70 -19.54
CA PRO A 381 27.87 -21.66 -18.78
C PRO A 381 27.42 -21.80 -17.32
N ALA A 382 26.93 -20.73 -16.69
CA ALA A 382 26.47 -20.75 -15.31
C ALA A 382 25.04 -21.31 -15.21
N VAL A 383 24.83 -22.23 -14.27
CA VAL A 383 23.55 -22.94 -14.07
C VAL A 383 22.46 -21.98 -13.62
N GLU A 384 22.83 -21.04 -12.75
CA GLU A 384 21.97 -20.01 -12.20
C GLU A 384 21.45 -19.07 -13.29
N VAL A 385 22.30 -18.71 -14.25
CA VAL A 385 21.92 -17.86 -15.39
C VAL A 385 20.92 -18.58 -16.30
N ARG A 386 21.17 -19.86 -16.63
CA ARG A 386 20.22 -20.65 -17.44
C ARG A 386 18.88 -20.83 -16.72
N THR A 387 18.91 -21.06 -15.42
CA THR A 387 17.71 -21.19 -14.59
C THR A 387 16.89 -19.91 -14.59
N GLU A 388 17.54 -18.76 -14.43
CA GLU A 388 16.86 -17.47 -14.44
C GLU A 388 16.33 -17.11 -15.83
N ALA A 389 17.08 -17.43 -16.90
CA ALA A 389 16.62 -17.24 -18.27
C ALA A 389 15.34 -18.05 -18.57
N ALA A 390 15.29 -19.30 -18.09
CA ALA A 390 14.09 -20.12 -18.21
C ALA A 390 12.88 -19.50 -17.50
N ARG A 391 13.07 -19.02 -16.27
CA ARG A 391 12.02 -18.33 -15.50
C ARG A 391 11.53 -17.06 -16.20
N ALA A 392 12.46 -16.21 -16.64
CA ALA A 392 12.19 -14.94 -17.30
C ALA A 392 11.42 -15.11 -18.63
N LEU A 393 11.66 -16.21 -19.36
CA LEU A 393 10.92 -16.54 -20.59
C LEU A 393 9.50 -17.08 -20.33
N GLY A 394 9.19 -17.48 -19.10
CA GLY A 394 7.95 -18.15 -18.71
C GLY A 394 6.73 -17.25 -18.50
N PHE A 395 6.70 -16.04 -19.05
CA PHE A 395 5.53 -15.16 -18.92
C PHE A 395 4.35 -15.64 -19.79
N PRO A 396 3.09 -15.29 -19.42
CA PRO A 396 1.91 -15.82 -20.08
C PRO A 396 1.90 -15.60 -21.60
N ARG A 397 1.51 -16.65 -22.34
CA ARG A 397 1.38 -16.63 -23.81
C ARG A 397 2.68 -16.36 -24.59
N ASN A 398 3.86 -16.51 -23.98
CA ASN A 398 5.14 -16.40 -24.69
C ASN A 398 5.43 -17.62 -25.59
N GLY A 399 4.58 -17.82 -26.60
CA GLY A 399 4.71 -18.90 -27.59
C GLY A 399 6.08 -18.99 -28.27
N PRO A 400 6.73 -17.87 -28.67
CA PRO A 400 8.03 -17.91 -29.32
C PRO A 400 9.15 -18.57 -28.50
N ALA A 401 9.04 -18.59 -27.16
CA ALA A 401 10.03 -19.23 -26.29
C ALA A 401 9.85 -20.76 -26.15
N VAL A 402 8.69 -21.29 -26.53
CA VAL A 402 8.33 -22.70 -26.34
C VAL A 402 9.37 -23.68 -26.90
N PRO A 403 9.89 -23.53 -28.14
CA PRO A 403 10.85 -24.48 -28.68
C PRO A 403 12.15 -24.56 -27.86
N ALA A 404 12.65 -23.41 -27.40
CA ALA A 404 13.90 -23.35 -26.65
C ALA A 404 13.73 -23.87 -25.22
N LEU A 405 12.62 -23.55 -24.56
CA LEU A 405 12.31 -24.08 -23.24
C LEU A 405 12.07 -25.60 -23.29
N ALA A 406 11.39 -26.10 -24.33
CA ALA A 406 11.20 -27.54 -24.51
C ALA A 406 12.53 -28.28 -24.69
N ALA A 407 13.49 -27.71 -25.44
CA ALA A 407 14.83 -28.25 -25.53
C ALA A 407 15.55 -28.23 -24.16
N GLY A 408 15.39 -27.14 -23.40
CA GLY A 408 15.98 -26.96 -22.06
C GLY A 408 15.46 -27.91 -20.99
N MET A 409 14.33 -28.60 -21.20
CA MET A 409 13.88 -29.68 -20.31
C MET A 409 14.82 -30.90 -20.31
N ASN A 410 15.77 -30.97 -21.25
CA ASN A 410 16.83 -31.99 -21.28
C ASN A 410 18.19 -31.44 -20.80
N ASP A 411 18.22 -30.28 -20.13
CA ASP A 411 19.45 -29.77 -19.51
C ASP A 411 20.00 -30.79 -18.51
N ARG A 412 21.33 -30.92 -18.44
CA ARG A 412 22.01 -31.84 -17.51
C ARG A 412 21.72 -31.48 -16.05
N GLU A 413 21.46 -30.21 -15.78
CA GLU A 413 21.12 -29.72 -14.46
C GLU A 413 19.60 -29.78 -14.25
N GLY A 414 19.18 -30.63 -13.31
CA GLY A 414 17.76 -30.82 -13.01
C GLY A 414 17.03 -29.53 -12.63
N ALA A 415 17.72 -28.56 -12.00
CA ALA A 415 17.16 -27.26 -11.67
C ALA A 415 16.76 -26.45 -12.92
N VAL A 416 17.59 -26.47 -13.97
CA VAL A 416 17.32 -25.79 -15.24
C VAL A 416 16.19 -26.49 -15.99
N ALA A 417 16.21 -27.82 -16.04
CA ALA A 417 15.15 -28.61 -16.67
C ALA A 417 13.78 -28.37 -16.00
N ALA A 418 13.75 -28.34 -14.67
CA ALA A 418 12.55 -28.03 -13.90
C ALA A 418 12.06 -26.59 -14.11
N ALA A 419 12.98 -25.61 -14.20
CA ALA A 419 12.64 -24.22 -14.49
C ALA A 419 12.03 -24.07 -15.89
N CYS A 420 12.58 -24.76 -16.91
CA CYS A 420 12.00 -24.80 -18.25
C CYS A 420 10.59 -25.39 -18.27
N ALA A 421 10.36 -26.49 -17.54
CA ALA A 421 9.04 -27.10 -17.42
C ALA A 421 8.03 -26.18 -16.71
N ASP A 422 8.44 -25.49 -15.64
CA ASP A 422 7.60 -24.51 -14.95
C ASP A 422 7.26 -23.31 -15.85
N ALA A 423 8.24 -22.81 -16.61
CA ALA A 423 8.05 -21.74 -17.58
C ALA A 423 7.04 -22.13 -18.68
N LEU A 424 7.15 -23.33 -19.24
CA LEU A 424 6.19 -23.86 -20.21
C LEU A 424 4.78 -24.00 -19.62
N SER A 425 4.69 -24.38 -18.35
CA SER A 425 3.41 -24.42 -17.64
C SER A 425 2.76 -23.04 -17.58
N ARG A 426 3.51 -22.00 -17.18
CA ARG A 426 3.06 -20.61 -17.09
C ARG A 426 2.72 -19.97 -18.44
N ILE A 427 3.43 -20.33 -19.51
CA ILE A 427 3.11 -19.90 -20.89
C ILE A 427 1.69 -20.35 -21.28
N GLY A 428 1.27 -21.53 -20.84
CA GLY A 428 -0.10 -22.03 -21.02
C GLY A 428 -0.33 -22.64 -22.41
N ALA A 429 -1.45 -22.29 -23.03
CA ALA A 429 -1.94 -22.91 -24.28
C ALA A 429 -0.89 -23.03 -25.41
N PRO A 430 -0.03 -22.02 -25.69
CA PRO A 430 1.00 -22.16 -26.72
C PRO A 430 2.03 -23.27 -26.45
N ALA A 431 2.29 -23.61 -25.18
CA ALA A 431 3.25 -24.64 -24.79
C ALA A 431 2.65 -26.05 -24.78
N ARG A 432 1.32 -26.16 -24.70
CA ARG A 432 0.60 -27.42 -24.47
C ARG A 432 0.91 -28.51 -25.51
N PRO A 433 0.92 -28.24 -26.83
CA PRO A 433 1.22 -29.28 -27.83
C PRO A 433 2.63 -29.86 -27.67
N SER A 434 3.61 -29.04 -27.27
CA SER A 434 4.98 -29.51 -27.02
C SER A 434 5.05 -30.36 -25.75
N LEU A 435 4.42 -29.91 -24.66
CA LEU A 435 4.38 -30.69 -23.41
C LEU A 435 3.69 -32.05 -23.59
N VAL A 436 2.58 -32.10 -24.33
CA VAL A 436 1.84 -33.35 -24.60
C VAL A 436 2.71 -34.36 -25.35
N ARG A 437 3.45 -33.91 -26.38
CA ARG A 437 4.41 -34.78 -27.09
C ARG A 437 5.51 -35.31 -26.17
N MET A 438 5.95 -34.51 -25.20
CA MET A 438 7.03 -34.88 -24.29
C MET A 438 6.60 -35.90 -23.23
N LEU A 439 5.30 -36.15 -23.02
CA LEU A 439 4.83 -37.25 -22.18
C LEU A 439 5.29 -38.61 -22.70
N ALA A 440 5.46 -38.78 -24.01
CA ALA A 440 6.00 -40.01 -24.61
C ALA A 440 7.54 -40.09 -24.56
N GLY A 441 8.21 -39.08 -23.97
CA GLY A 441 9.66 -38.98 -23.89
C GLY A 441 10.29 -39.82 -22.76
N PRO A 442 11.63 -39.71 -22.58
CA PRO A 442 12.35 -40.36 -21.50
C PRO A 442 11.80 -40.01 -20.11
N ALA A 443 12.08 -40.85 -19.11
CA ALA A 443 11.46 -40.75 -17.78
C ALA A 443 11.56 -39.36 -17.13
N GLY A 444 12.71 -38.69 -17.21
CA GLY A 444 12.89 -37.35 -16.63
C GLY A 444 12.01 -36.30 -17.34
N THR A 445 12.10 -36.23 -18.66
CA THR A 445 11.37 -35.27 -19.50
C THR A 445 9.86 -35.51 -19.46
N GLY A 446 9.42 -36.77 -19.50
CA GLY A 446 8.02 -37.17 -19.38
C GLY A 446 7.41 -36.82 -18.02
N PHE A 447 8.16 -37.03 -16.93
CA PHE A 447 7.71 -36.61 -15.60
C PHE A 447 7.55 -35.09 -15.50
N LEU A 448 8.54 -34.31 -15.97
CA LEU A 448 8.47 -32.85 -15.94
C LEU A 448 7.30 -32.33 -16.80
N ALA A 449 7.07 -32.93 -17.97
CA ALA A 449 5.94 -32.59 -18.83
C ALA A 449 4.59 -32.87 -18.15
N ALA A 450 4.47 -33.99 -17.44
CA ALA A 450 3.30 -34.33 -16.66
C ALA A 450 3.01 -33.31 -15.54
N VAL A 451 4.04 -32.88 -14.81
CA VAL A 451 3.90 -31.85 -13.78
C VAL A 451 3.48 -30.50 -14.38
N ALA A 452 4.07 -30.11 -15.51
CA ALA A 452 3.76 -28.86 -16.19
C ALA A 452 2.32 -28.83 -16.73
N LEU A 453 1.84 -29.93 -17.33
CA LEU A 453 0.47 -30.08 -17.83
C LEU A 453 -0.53 -30.12 -16.68
N ALA A 454 -0.24 -30.82 -15.58
CA ALA A 454 -1.11 -30.83 -14.41
C ALA A 454 -1.39 -29.41 -13.88
N LYS A 455 -0.37 -28.54 -13.86
CA LYS A 455 -0.47 -27.13 -13.47
C LYS A 455 -1.28 -26.26 -14.46
N GLN A 456 -1.44 -26.68 -15.73
CA GLN A 456 -2.32 -25.99 -16.69
C GLN A 456 -3.82 -26.24 -16.42
N GLY A 457 -4.16 -27.11 -15.46
CA GLY A 457 -5.52 -27.32 -15.00
C GLY A 457 -6.40 -28.09 -15.98
N ALA A 458 -7.72 -27.99 -15.81
CA ALA A 458 -8.69 -28.84 -16.52
C ALA A 458 -8.60 -28.74 -18.06
N GLU A 459 -8.10 -27.63 -18.58
CA GLU A 459 -7.97 -27.40 -20.02
C GLU A 459 -6.98 -28.35 -20.71
N SER A 460 -5.97 -28.87 -20.00
CA SER A 460 -5.00 -29.80 -20.59
C SER A 460 -5.50 -31.25 -20.65
N VAL A 461 -6.58 -31.57 -19.93
CA VAL A 461 -7.07 -32.94 -19.75
C VAL A 461 -7.42 -33.62 -21.09
N PRO A 462 -8.13 -32.98 -22.04
CA PRO A 462 -8.46 -33.61 -23.31
C PRO A 462 -7.22 -34.04 -24.11
N ASP A 463 -6.20 -33.18 -24.15
CA ASP A 463 -4.97 -33.44 -24.89
C ASP A 463 -4.15 -34.56 -24.23
N VAL A 464 -4.08 -34.57 -22.89
CA VAL A 464 -3.41 -35.62 -22.11
C VAL A 464 -4.09 -36.98 -22.28
N LEU A 465 -5.42 -37.01 -22.25
CA LEU A 465 -6.19 -38.23 -22.47
C LEU A 465 -5.99 -38.76 -23.90
N SER A 466 -6.04 -37.87 -24.89
CA SER A 466 -5.86 -38.23 -26.30
C SER A 466 -4.49 -38.87 -26.57
N ILE A 467 -3.40 -38.30 -26.04
CA ILE A 467 -2.07 -38.87 -26.23
C ILE A 467 -1.89 -40.20 -25.49
N ALA A 468 -2.48 -40.35 -24.30
CA ALA A 468 -2.41 -41.58 -23.52
C ALA A 468 -3.09 -42.77 -24.22
N THR A 469 -4.19 -42.52 -24.93
CA THR A 469 -4.89 -43.56 -25.70
C THR A 469 -4.19 -43.90 -27.01
N SER A 470 -3.56 -42.91 -27.66
CA SER A 470 -2.91 -43.10 -28.96
C SER A 470 -1.47 -43.60 -28.86
N GLN A 471 -0.77 -43.34 -27.76
CA GLN A 471 0.64 -43.70 -27.56
C GLN A 471 0.86 -44.35 -26.17
N PRO A 472 1.05 -45.69 -26.10
CA PRO A 472 1.28 -46.38 -24.83
C PRO A 472 2.47 -45.83 -24.04
N ALA A 473 3.52 -45.35 -24.73
CA ALA A 473 4.70 -44.76 -24.10
C ALA A 473 4.38 -43.51 -23.25
N ALA A 474 3.30 -42.78 -23.56
CA ALA A 474 2.86 -41.62 -22.79
C ALA A 474 2.01 -42.00 -21.57
N GLY A 475 1.47 -43.23 -21.52
CA GLY A 475 0.42 -43.63 -20.60
C GLY A 475 0.76 -43.43 -19.13
N LYS A 476 1.95 -43.86 -18.70
CA LYS A 476 2.42 -43.67 -17.31
C LYS A 476 2.43 -42.20 -16.89
N TRP A 477 3.00 -41.32 -17.72
CA TRP A 477 3.16 -39.91 -17.39
C TRP A 477 1.86 -39.12 -17.59
N ALA A 478 1.01 -39.53 -18.52
CA ALA A 478 -0.33 -38.99 -18.66
C ALA A 478 -1.17 -39.26 -17.40
N VAL A 479 -1.13 -40.49 -16.86
CA VAL A 479 -1.79 -40.83 -15.59
C VAL A 479 -1.24 -39.97 -14.44
N GLU A 480 0.08 -39.80 -14.36
CA GLU A 480 0.70 -38.93 -13.35
C GLU A 480 0.23 -37.47 -13.48
N SER A 481 0.12 -36.95 -14.70
CA SER A 481 -0.40 -35.60 -14.97
C SER A 481 -1.85 -35.45 -14.49
N LEU A 482 -2.72 -36.40 -14.85
CA LEU A 482 -4.14 -36.36 -14.50
C LEU A 482 -4.34 -36.49 -12.99
N ALA A 483 -3.59 -37.37 -12.32
CA ALA A 483 -3.65 -37.55 -10.87
C ALA A 483 -3.28 -36.26 -10.11
N ARG A 484 -2.36 -35.45 -10.66
CA ARG A 484 -1.95 -34.16 -10.07
C ARG A 484 -2.88 -33.00 -10.38
N ASN A 485 -3.70 -33.10 -11.44
CA ASN A 485 -4.53 -32.01 -11.95
C ASN A 485 -5.71 -31.65 -11.01
N LYS A 486 -6.13 -32.59 -10.14
CA LYS A 486 -7.21 -32.44 -9.12
C LYS A 486 -8.59 -32.00 -9.65
N SER A 487 -8.77 -31.84 -10.96
CA SER A 487 -10.06 -31.49 -11.55
C SER A 487 -10.96 -32.72 -11.72
N GLN A 488 -12.28 -32.48 -11.75
CA GLN A 488 -13.27 -33.53 -12.02
C GLN A 488 -13.04 -34.18 -13.40
N ASN A 489 -12.72 -33.38 -14.41
CA ASN A 489 -12.40 -33.88 -15.76
C ASN A 489 -11.20 -34.83 -15.73
N ALA A 490 -10.18 -34.52 -14.91
CA ALA A 490 -9.02 -35.39 -14.78
C ALA A 490 -9.36 -36.71 -14.08
N LEU A 491 -10.24 -36.70 -13.08
CA LEU A 491 -10.74 -37.91 -12.43
C LEU A 491 -11.53 -38.79 -13.41
N GLU A 492 -12.37 -38.18 -14.25
CA GLU A 492 -13.10 -38.89 -15.30
C GLU A 492 -12.16 -39.48 -16.35
N ALA A 493 -11.15 -38.72 -16.80
CA ALA A 493 -10.13 -39.21 -17.71
C ALA A 493 -9.33 -40.40 -17.10
N LEU A 494 -9.00 -40.36 -15.81
CA LEU A 494 -8.36 -41.49 -15.12
C LEU A 494 -9.25 -42.73 -15.09
N LYS A 495 -10.56 -42.58 -14.83
CA LYS A 495 -11.52 -43.68 -14.90
C LYS A 495 -11.56 -44.29 -16.30
N GLN A 496 -11.60 -43.46 -17.34
CA GLN A 496 -11.57 -43.91 -18.72
C GLN A 496 -10.28 -44.70 -19.04
N LEU A 497 -9.12 -44.20 -18.63
CA LEU A 497 -7.84 -44.91 -18.83
C LEU A 497 -7.76 -46.23 -18.05
N SER A 498 -8.35 -46.30 -16.85
CA SER A 498 -8.42 -47.55 -16.07
C SER A 498 -9.29 -48.62 -16.74
N ALA A 499 -10.32 -48.22 -17.50
CA ALA A 499 -11.22 -49.13 -18.20
C ALA A 499 -10.71 -49.51 -19.60
N ASN A 500 -10.13 -48.55 -20.33
CA ASN A 500 -9.92 -48.64 -21.77
C ASN A 500 -8.46 -48.46 -22.22
N GLY A 501 -7.52 -48.16 -21.32
CA GLY A 501 -6.10 -48.02 -21.66
C GLY A 501 -5.41 -49.33 -22.04
N ASP A 502 -4.15 -49.26 -22.46
CA ASP A 502 -3.31 -50.45 -22.58
C ASP A 502 -3.06 -51.10 -21.20
N PRO A 503 -2.60 -52.37 -21.13
CA PRO A 503 -2.48 -53.10 -19.87
C PRO A 503 -1.65 -52.39 -18.79
N GLU A 504 -0.58 -51.69 -19.18
CA GLU A 504 0.28 -50.98 -18.24
C GLU A 504 -0.41 -49.70 -17.76
N THR A 505 -0.97 -48.91 -18.67
CA THR A 505 -1.73 -47.70 -18.33
C THR A 505 -2.93 -48.00 -17.44
N LYS A 506 -3.66 -49.09 -17.68
CA LYS A 506 -4.77 -49.56 -16.82
C LYS A 506 -4.34 -49.81 -15.39
N LYS A 507 -3.20 -50.49 -15.23
CA LYS A 507 -2.62 -50.82 -13.92
C LYS A 507 -2.24 -49.55 -13.18
N VAL A 508 -1.55 -48.61 -13.85
CA VAL A 508 -1.11 -47.35 -13.25
C VAL A 508 -2.31 -46.43 -12.92
N ALA A 509 -3.30 -46.34 -13.80
CA ALA A 509 -4.52 -45.55 -13.60
C ALA A 509 -5.37 -46.07 -12.43
N SER A 510 -5.56 -47.39 -12.33
CA SER A 510 -6.27 -48.03 -11.21
C SER A 510 -5.59 -47.73 -9.87
N ALA A 511 -4.26 -47.82 -9.82
CA ALA A 511 -3.49 -47.51 -8.62
C ALA A 511 -3.58 -46.02 -8.24
N ALA A 512 -3.58 -45.11 -9.23
CA ALA A 512 -3.74 -43.68 -9.00
C ALA A 512 -5.13 -43.35 -8.43
N LEU A 513 -6.20 -43.96 -8.96
CA LEU A 513 -7.56 -43.78 -8.45
C LEU A 513 -7.71 -44.26 -7.00
N GLN A 514 -7.12 -45.41 -6.64
CA GLN A 514 -7.13 -45.90 -5.26
C GLN A 514 -6.43 -44.93 -4.30
N ARG A 515 -5.30 -44.33 -4.69
CA ARG A 515 -4.60 -43.34 -3.87
C ARG A 515 -5.43 -42.08 -3.66
N LEU A 516 -6.13 -41.62 -4.70
CA LEU A 516 -6.98 -40.42 -4.64
C LEU A 516 -8.25 -40.64 -3.80
N SER A 517 -8.76 -41.87 -3.69
CA SER A 517 -9.92 -42.18 -2.83
C SER A 517 -9.60 -42.25 -1.32
N LEU A 518 -8.33 -42.25 -0.95
CA LEU A 518 -7.85 -42.33 0.44
C LEU A 518 -7.43 -40.96 1.01
N GLN A 519 -7.50 -39.90 0.20
CA GLN A 519 -7.21 -38.50 0.54
C GLN A 519 -8.51 -37.70 0.59
#